data_AF-B9TX50-F1
#
_entry.id   AF-B9TX50-F1
#
_cell.length_a   1.000
_cell.length_b   1.000
_cell.length_c   1.000
_cell.angle_alpha   90.00
_cell.angle_beta   90.00
_cell.angle_gamma   90.00
#
_symmetry.space_group_name_H-M   'P 1'
#
loop_
_entity.id
_entity.type
_entity.pdbx_description
1 polymer ?
#
loop_
_entity_poly.entity_id
_entity_poly.type
_entity_poly.pdbx_seq_one_letter_code
_entity_poly.pdbx_strand_id
1 'polypeptide(L)'
;SHLHTLAAVAQTNQNQLHLCVESTALRLITALGSSEVQPQFTRFLSDPKTVLSAESEELNRALILTLARATHVTDFFTGSDSIQGTWCKDILQTIMSFTPHNWASHTLSCFPGPLQAFFKQNNVPQESRFNLKKNVEEEYRKWKSMSNENDIITHFSMQGSPPLFLCLLWKMLLETDHINQIGYRVLERIGARALVAHVRTFADFLVSCLNG
;
A
#
# COMPACT_ATOMS: atom_id res chain seq x y z
N SER A 1 -11.51 -10.13 -9.24
CA SER A 1 -12.74 -9.57 -8.66
C SER A 1 -13.09 -10.16 -7.30
N HIS A 2 -13.45 -11.45 -7.21
CA HIS A 2 -13.91 -12.07 -5.95
C HIS A 2 -12.97 -11.87 -4.73
N LEU A 3 -11.65 -11.98 -4.92
CA LEU A 3 -10.68 -11.76 -3.85
C LEU A 3 -10.68 -10.31 -3.34
N HIS A 4 -10.83 -9.31 -4.21
CA HIS A 4 -10.89 -7.91 -3.80
C HIS A 4 -12.18 -7.61 -3.03
N THR A 5 -13.32 -8.16 -3.47
CA THR A 5 -14.58 -8.07 -2.73
C THR A 5 -14.48 -8.74 -1.37
N LEU A 6 -13.88 -9.93 -1.29
CA LEU A 6 -13.72 -10.67 -0.04
C LEU A 6 -12.79 -9.96 0.96
N ALA A 7 -11.69 -9.37 0.47
CA ALA A 7 -10.79 -8.55 1.29
C ALA A 7 -11.48 -7.28 1.84
N ALA A 8 -12.46 -6.74 1.10
CA ALA A 8 -13.18 -5.53 1.49
C ALA A 8 -14.24 -5.75 2.59
N VAL A 9 -14.63 -6.99 2.90
CA VAL A 9 -15.67 -7.31 3.90
C VAL A 9 -15.08 -7.33 5.32
N ALA A 10 -15.70 -6.63 6.27
CA ALA A 10 -15.21 -6.53 7.66
C ALA A 10 -15.06 -7.88 8.40
N GLN A 11 -15.84 -8.89 8.02
CA GLN A 11 -15.79 -10.23 8.61
C GLN A 11 -14.52 -11.03 8.26
N THR A 12 -13.68 -10.54 7.32
CA THR A 12 -12.42 -11.19 6.94
C THR A 12 -11.19 -10.65 7.69
N ASN A 13 -11.39 -9.85 8.75
CA ASN A 13 -10.33 -9.29 9.60
C ASN A 13 -9.63 -10.33 10.51
N GLN A 14 -9.48 -11.56 10.02
CA GLN A 14 -8.64 -12.59 10.62
C GLN A 14 -7.27 -12.57 9.92
N ASN A 15 -6.18 -12.55 10.71
CA ASN A 15 -4.81 -12.48 10.20
C ASN A 15 -4.53 -13.51 9.09
N GLN A 16 -4.91 -14.77 9.31
CA GLN A 16 -4.67 -15.86 8.35
C GLN A 16 -5.47 -15.70 7.06
N LEU A 17 -6.72 -15.24 7.15
CA LEU A 17 -7.59 -15.08 5.99
C LEU A 17 -7.15 -13.88 5.14
N HIS A 18 -6.84 -12.75 5.78
CA HIS A 18 -6.33 -11.57 5.09
C HIS A 18 -5.04 -11.90 4.30
N LEU A 19 -4.08 -12.56 4.95
CA LEU A 19 -2.84 -12.99 4.30
C LEU A 19 -3.08 -13.95 3.14
N CYS A 20 -4.00 -14.91 3.30
CA CYS A 20 -4.34 -15.87 2.26
C CYS A 20 -4.92 -15.17 1.02
N VAL A 21 -5.84 -14.23 1.21
CA VAL A 21 -6.50 -13.47 0.14
C VAL A 21 -5.49 -12.59 -0.60
N GLU A 22 -4.67 -11.81 0.12
CA GLU A 22 -3.63 -10.97 -0.52
C GLU A 22 -2.58 -11.81 -1.25
N SER A 23 -2.06 -12.87 -0.63
CA SER A 23 -1.05 -13.74 -1.23
C SER A 23 -1.56 -14.41 -2.51
N THR A 24 -2.82 -14.84 -2.51
CA THR A 24 -3.46 -15.45 -3.67
C THR A 24 -3.70 -14.43 -4.78
N ALA A 25 -4.19 -13.23 -4.44
CA ALA A 25 -4.35 -12.15 -5.41
C ALA A 25 -3.01 -11.76 -6.04
N LEU A 26 -1.94 -11.66 -5.25
CA LEU A 26 -0.59 -11.36 -5.73
C LEU A 26 -0.09 -12.42 -6.72
N ARG A 27 -0.30 -13.71 -6.43
CA ARG A 27 0.05 -14.80 -7.35
C ARG A 27 -0.72 -14.71 -8.67
N LEU A 28 -2.03 -14.43 -8.60
CA LEU A 28 -2.85 -14.27 -9.81
C LEU A 28 -2.40 -13.09 -10.66
N ILE A 29 -2.11 -11.94 -10.05
CA ILE A 29 -1.65 -10.74 -10.75
C ILE A 29 -0.30 -11.00 -11.42
N THR A 30 0.67 -11.53 -10.67
CA THR A 30 2.04 -11.73 -11.17
C THR A 30 2.15 -12.84 -12.21
N ALA A 31 1.21 -13.81 -12.22
CA ALA A 31 1.18 -14.90 -13.17
C ALA A 31 0.51 -14.57 -14.53
N LEU A 32 -0.12 -13.40 -14.68
CA LEU A 32 -0.79 -13.03 -15.94
C LEU A 32 0.21 -12.98 -17.11
N GLY A 33 -0.09 -13.68 -18.20
CA GLY A 33 0.72 -13.64 -19.42
C GLY A 33 0.67 -12.27 -20.08
N SER A 34 1.78 -11.82 -20.71
CA SER A 34 1.86 -10.49 -21.32
C SER A 34 0.75 -10.22 -22.34
N SER A 35 0.46 -11.20 -23.20
CA SER A 35 -0.59 -11.13 -24.23
C SER A 35 -2.02 -11.25 -23.66
N GLU A 36 -2.17 -11.68 -22.41
CA GLU A 36 -3.47 -11.88 -21.77
C GLU A 36 -3.96 -10.62 -21.05
N VAL A 37 -3.05 -9.75 -20.61
CA VAL A 37 -3.38 -8.57 -19.80
C VAL A 37 -4.39 -7.67 -20.52
N GLN A 38 -4.09 -7.22 -21.74
CA GLN A 38 -4.98 -6.31 -22.47
C GLN A 38 -6.41 -6.88 -22.69
N PRO A 39 -6.60 -8.08 -23.27
CA PRO A 39 -7.94 -8.59 -23.53
C PRO A 39 -8.74 -8.88 -22.26
N GLN A 40 -8.08 -9.20 -21.15
CA GLN A 40 -8.77 -9.42 -19.87
C GLN A 40 -9.22 -8.09 -19.24
N PHE A 41 -8.34 -7.10 -19.17
CA PHE A 41 -8.65 -5.83 -18.49
C PHE A 41 -9.57 -4.91 -19.29
N THR A 42 -9.52 -4.97 -20.63
CA THR A 42 -10.39 -4.15 -21.50
C THR A 42 -11.88 -4.46 -21.26
N ARG A 43 -12.22 -5.68 -20.83
CA ARG A 43 -13.59 -6.10 -20.51
C ARG A 43 -14.17 -5.39 -19.28
N PHE A 44 -13.32 -4.80 -18.44
CA PHE A 44 -13.71 -4.19 -17.18
C PHE A 44 -13.62 -2.65 -17.21
N LEU A 45 -13.40 -2.03 -18.37
CA LEU A 45 -13.28 -0.56 -18.45
C LEU A 45 -14.56 0.18 -18.06
N SER A 46 -15.73 -0.45 -18.20
CA SER A 46 -17.00 0.14 -17.75
C SER A 46 -17.11 0.24 -16.23
N ASP A 47 -16.45 -0.68 -15.50
CA ASP A 47 -16.39 -0.66 -14.03
C ASP A 47 -15.08 -1.28 -13.52
N PRO A 48 -13.96 -0.55 -13.62
CA PRO A 48 -12.63 -1.07 -13.30
C PRO A 48 -12.48 -1.38 -11.81
N LYS A 49 -13.34 -0.80 -10.95
CA LYS A 49 -13.32 -0.98 -9.50
C LYS A 49 -13.50 -2.45 -9.10
N THR A 50 -14.16 -3.24 -9.94
CA THR A 50 -14.42 -4.67 -9.69
C THR A 50 -13.17 -5.55 -9.76
N VAL A 51 -12.11 -5.10 -10.44
CA VAL A 51 -10.86 -5.86 -10.64
C VAL A 51 -9.65 -5.25 -9.97
N LEU A 52 -9.84 -4.16 -9.23
CA LEU A 52 -8.80 -3.43 -8.54
C LEU A 52 -8.94 -3.56 -7.03
N SER A 53 -7.85 -3.37 -6.31
CA SER A 53 -7.88 -3.28 -4.85
C SER A 53 -8.28 -1.87 -4.42
N ALA A 54 -9.21 -1.77 -3.47
CA ALA A 54 -9.61 -0.46 -2.93
C ALA A 54 -8.60 0.09 -1.90
N GLU A 55 -7.81 -0.78 -1.24
CA GLU A 55 -6.98 -0.39 -0.10
C GLU A 55 -5.56 -0.96 -0.13
N SER A 56 -5.35 -2.14 -0.72
CA SER A 56 -4.01 -2.73 -0.82
C SER A 56 -3.22 -2.05 -1.94
N GLU A 57 -2.39 -1.08 -1.54
CA GLU A 57 -1.44 -0.40 -2.43
C GLU A 57 -0.51 -1.42 -3.09
N GLU A 58 -0.05 -2.42 -2.35
CA GLU A 58 0.90 -3.42 -2.80
C GLU A 58 0.35 -4.26 -3.96
N LEU A 59 -0.91 -4.70 -3.89
CA LEU A 59 -1.56 -5.41 -5.00
C LEU A 59 -1.74 -4.52 -6.23
N ASN A 60 -2.13 -3.25 -6.03
CA ASN A 60 -2.27 -2.30 -7.11
C ASN A 60 -0.93 -1.97 -7.77
N ARG A 61 0.15 -1.87 -6.99
CA ARG A 61 1.53 -1.71 -7.48
C ARG A 61 2.00 -2.93 -8.26
N ALA A 62 1.73 -4.13 -7.76
CA ALA A 62 2.05 -5.38 -8.47
C ALA A 62 1.30 -5.46 -9.80
N LEU A 63 0.05 -5.00 -9.85
CA LEU A 63 -0.71 -4.89 -11.08
C LEU A 63 -0.03 -3.90 -12.04
N ILE A 64 0.31 -2.69 -11.60
CA ILE A 64 1.02 -1.70 -12.44
C ILE A 64 2.32 -2.27 -13.02
N LEU A 65 3.13 -2.98 -12.22
CA LEU A 65 4.34 -3.65 -12.71
C LEU A 65 4.03 -4.70 -13.78
N THR A 66 2.94 -5.44 -13.59
CA THR A 66 2.44 -6.41 -14.57
C THR A 66 1.99 -5.74 -15.87
N LEU A 67 1.28 -4.60 -15.78
CA LEU A 67 0.90 -3.78 -16.93
C LEU A 67 2.14 -3.25 -17.67
N ALA A 68 3.13 -2.74 -16.93
CA ALA A 68 4.37 -2.22 -17.50
C ALA A 68 5.13 -3.30 -18.27
N ARG A 69 5.29 -4.50 -17.68
CA ARG A 69 5.91 -5.65 -18.37
C ARG A 69 5.10 -6.08 -19.58
N ALA A 70 3.78 -6.22 -19.45
CA ALA A 70 2.93 -6.70 -20.54
C ALA A 70 2.98 -5.76 -21.74
N THR A 71 2.79 -4.45 -21.52
CA THR A 71 2.83 -3.43 -22.56
C THR A 71 4.21 -3.27 -23.19
N HIS A 72 5.28 -3.53 -22.44
CA HIS A 72 6.64 -3.60 -22.98
C HIS A 72 6.83 -4.82 -23.90
N VAL A 73 6.47 -6.03 -23.44
CA VAL A 73 6.68 -7.28 -24.20
C VAL A 73 5.83 -7.35 -25.47
N THR A 74 4.63 -6.78 -25.46
CA THR A 74 3.75 -6.77 -26.63
C THR A 74 3.93 -5.55 -27.53
N ASP A 75 4.96 -4.72 -27.29
CA ASP A 75 5.20 -3.48 -28.03
C ASP A 75 3.97 -2.56 -28.10
N PHE A 76 3.13 -2.57 -27.07
CA PHE A 76 1.80 -1.92 -27.12
C PHE A 76 1.88 -0.41 -27.33
N PHE A 77 2.91 0.24 -26.78
CA PHE A 77 3.12 1.68 -26.90
C PHE A 77 4.07 2.07 -28.04
N THR A 78 4.56 1.11 -28.83
CA THR A 78 5.49 1.41 -29.92
C THR A 78 4.80 2.26 -30.98
N GLY A 79 5.29 3.49 -31.17
CA GLY A 79 4.68 4.49 -32.05
C GLY A 79 3.60 5.36 -31.40
N SER A 80 3.33 5.22 -30.10
CA SER A 80 2.46 6.12 -29.34
C SER A 80 3.21 6.72 -28.15
N ASP A 81 3.33 8.05 -28.14
CA ASP A 81 3.98 8.79 -27.04
C ASP A 81 3.00 9.08 -25.87
N SER A 82 1.74 8.71 -26.01
CA SER A 82 0.68 9.07 -25.06
C SER A 82 -0.12 7.87 -24.58
N ILE A 83 -0.46 7.91 -23.29
CA ILE A 83 -1.39 6.95 -22.67
C ILE A 83 -2.86 7.32 -22.92
N GLN A 84 -3.11 8.54 -23.41
CA GLN A 84 -4.46 9.06 -23.62
C GLN A 84 -5.23 8.21 -24.63
N GLY A 85 -6.49 7.89 -24.33
CA GLY A 85 -7.35 7.07 -25.18
C GLY A 85 -7.04 5.56 -25.14
N THR A 86 -6.10 5.11 -24.31
CA THR A 86 -5.80 3.68 -24.11
C THR A 86 -6.55 3.13 -22.90
N TRP A 87 -6.83 1.82 -22.92
CA TRP A 87 -7.42 1.08 -21.79
C TRP A 87 -6.60 1.22 -20.49
N CYS A 88 -5.29 1.39 -20.61
CA CYS A 88 -4.39 1.56 -19.46
C CYS A 88 -4.72 2.81 -18.64
N LYS A 89 -5.16 3.91 -19.28
CA LYS A 89 -5.38 5.18 -18.59
C LYS A 89 -6.45 5.06 -17.51
N ASP A 90 -7.62 4.52 -17.84
CA ASP A 90 -8.75 4.46 -16.91
C ASP A 90 -8.47 3.51 -15.74
N ILE A 91 -7.76 2.41 -16.01
CA ILE A 91 -7.27 1.50 -14.98
C ILE A 91 -6.31 2.22 -14.02
N LEU A 92 -5.26 2.88 -14.55
CA LEU A 92 -4.28 3.56 -13.71
C LEU A 92 -4.88 4.73 -12.94
N GLN A 93 -5.79 5.50 -13.56
CA GLN A 93 -6.47 6.61 -12.90
C GLN A 93 -7.37 6.12 -11.76
N THR A 94 -8.05 4.99 -11.95
CA THR A 94 -8.81 4.36 -10.86
C THR A 94 -7.90 3.88 -9.75
N ILE A 95 -6.75 3.26 -10.07
CA ILE A 95 -5.75 2.85 -9.07
C ILE A 95 -5.26 4.07 -8.27
N MET A 96 -4.93 5.18 -8.92
CA MET A 96 -4.49 6.41 -8.24
C MET A 96 -5.57 7.01 -7.33
N SER A 97 -6.85 6.80 -7.64
CA SER A 97 -7.95 7.25 -6.79
C SER A 97 -8.12 6.41 -5.52
N PHE A 98 -7.77 5.12 -5.57
CA PHE A 98 -7.88 4.20 -4.44
C PHE A 98 -6.63 4.18 -3.57
N THR A 99 -5.47 4.05 -4.20
CA THR A 99 -4.18 3.91 -3.52
C THR A 99 -3.18 4.86 -4.20
N PRO A 100 -3.27 6.17 -3.93
CA PRO A 100 -2.35 7.15 -4.51
C PRO A 100 -0.92 6.86 -4.06
N HIS A 101 0.02 6.70 -4.99
CA HIS A 101 1.41 6.39 -4.69
C HIS A 101 2.39 6.88 -5.74
N ASN A 102 3.67 6.93 -5.36
CA ASN A 102 4.78 7.27 -6.24
C ASN A 102 5.64 6.05 -6.57
N TRP A 103 6.41 6.16 -7.64
CA TRP A 103 7.44 5.20 -8.03
C TRP A 103 8.83 5.80 -7.85
N ALA A 104 9.75 5.00 -7.31
CA ALA A 104 11.15 5.39 -7.25
C ALA A 104 11.71 5.59 -8.67
N SER A 105 12.64 6.54 -8.83
CA SER A 105 13.18 6.94 -10.13
C SER A 105 13.74 5.77 -10.94
N HIS A 106 14.50 4.88 -10.30
CA HIS A 106 15.11 3.71 -10.93
C HIS A 106 14.08 2.67 -11.41
N THR A 107 12.92 2.57 -10.74
CA THR A 107 11.83 1.66 -11.18
C THR A 107 11.05 2.33 -12.31
N LEU A 108 10.72 3.60 -12.16
CA LEU A 108 9.95 4.35 -13.15
C LEU A 108 10.70 4.47 -14.47
N SER A 109 12.03 4.61 -14.45
CA SER A 109 12.85 4.65 -15.67
C SER A 109 12.77 3.38 -16.53
N CYS A 110 12.36 2.25 -15.94
CA CYS A 110 12.18 0.99 -16.65
C CYS A 110 10.78 0.83 -17.27
N PHE A 111 9.83 1.74 -16.99
CA PHE A 111 8.48 1.64 -17.56
C PHE A 111 8.45 2.15 -19.00
N PRO A 112 7.49 1.70 -19.84
CA PRO A 112 7.22 2.33 -21.13
C PRO A 112 6.97 3.84 -21.01
N GLY A 113 7.42 4.62 -22.01
CA GLY A 113 7.39 6.08 -22.01
C GLY A 113 6.04 6.70 -21.60
N PRO A 114 4.90 6.26 -22.16
CA PRO A 114 3.58 6.76 -21.78
C PRO A 114 3.22 6.53 -20.30
N LEU A 115 3.66 5.41 -19.70
CA LEU A 115 3.46 5.15 -18.27
C LEU A 115 4.32 6.08 -17.42
N GLN A 116 5.57 6.35 -17.84
CA GLN A 116 6.43 7.31 -17.15
C GLN A 116 5.80 8.70 -17.13
N ALA A 117 5.27 9.15 -18.27
CA ALA A 117 4.59 10.45 -18.38
C ALA A 117 3.37 10.52 -17.45
N PHE A 118 2.58 9.45 -17.38
CA PHE A 118 1.42 9.37 -16.48
C PHE A 118 1.81 9.59 -15.01
N PHE A 119 2.81 8.85 -14.49
CA PHE A 119 3.20 8.96 -13.08
C PHE A 119 3.94 10.26 -12.75
N LYS A 120 4.62 10.89 -13.73
CA LYS A 120 5.20 12.22 -13.55
C LYS A 120 4.13 13.31 -13.41
N GLN A 121 3.02 13.19 -14.15
CA GLN A 121 1.90 14.14 -14.09
C GLN A 121 1.03 13.94 -12.83
N ASN A 122 0.87 12.70 -12.36
CA ASN A 122 0.04 12.34 -11.22
C ASN A 122 0.89 12.08 -9.96
N ASN A 123 1.80 13.00 -9.64
CA ASN A 123 2.69 12.86 -8.49
C ASN A 123 1.93 13.10 -7.18
N VAL A 124 2.18 12.27 -6.18
CA VAL A 124 1.53 12.34 -4.86
C VAL A 124 2.47 13.00 -3.85
N PRO A 125 2.02 14.00 -3.07
CA PRO A 125 2.83 14.55 -1.99
C PRO A 125 3.21 13.47 -0.97
N GLN A 126 4.50 13.37 -0.64
CA GLN A 126 4.99 12.43 0.38
C GLN A 126 5.41 13.17 1.65
N GLU A 127 5.15 12.53 2.80
CA GLU A 127 5.65 13.01 4.07
C GLU A 127 7.20 12.99 4.07
N SER A 128 7.81 14.05 4.60
CA SER A 128 9.27 14.11 4.71
C SER A 128 9.79 13.16 5.79
N ARG A 129 10.99 12.60 5.59
CA ARG A 129 11.65 11.74 6.59
C ARG A 129 11.79 12.42 7.96
N PHE A 130 12.02 13.74 7.96
CA PHE A 130 12.11 14.55 9.17
C PHE A 130 10.79 14.58 9.92
N ASN A 131 9.67 14.83 9.21
CA ASN A 131 8.34 14.86 9.81
C ASN A 131 7.96 13.48 10.37
N LEU A 132 8.21 12.41 9.61
CA LEU A 132 7.94 11.05 10.09
C LEU A 132 8.68 10.75 11.39
N LYS A 133 9.99 11.03 11.45
CA LYS A 133 10.79 10.82 12.67
C LYS A 133 10.27 11.65 13.84
N LYS A 134 9.96 12.93 13.59
CA LYS A 134 9.39 13.84 14.61
C LYS A 134 8.07 13.29 15.16
N ASN A 135 7.16 12.88 14.29
CA ASN A 135 5.85 12.35 14.66
C ASN A 135 5.97 11.06 15.50
N VAL A 136 6.88 10.15 15.12
CA VAL A 136 7.15 8.93 15.90
C VAL A 136 7.67 9.26 17.30
N GLU A 137 8.62 10.19 17.44
CA GLU A 137 9.14 10.59 18.76
C GLU A 137 8.06 11.27 19.63
N GLU A 138 7.20 12.09 19.03
CA GLU A 138 6.10 12.75 19.74
C GLU A 138 5.05 11.75 20.23
N GLU A 139 4.61 10.82 19.38
CA GLU A 139 3.67 9.76 19.78
C GLU A 139 4.27 8.80 20.80
N TYR A 140 5.57 8.50 20.68
CA TYR A 140 6.25 7.67 21.68
C TYR A 140 6.38 8.38 23.04
N ARG A 141 6.61 9.71 23.05
CA ARG A 141 6.55 10.49 24.29
C ARG A 141 5.16 10.44 24.93
N LYS A 142 4.09 10.52 24.12
CA LYS A 142 2.71 10.36 24.61
C LYS A 142 2.49 8.98 25.22
N TRP A 143 2.92 7.92 24.53
CA TRP A 143 2.85 6.54 25.06
C TRP A 143 3.44 6.43 26.47
N LYS A 144 4.65 6.98 26.67
CA LYS A 144 5.33 6.94 27.98
C LYS A 144 4.65 7.79 29.07
N SER A 145 3.86 8.79 28.68
CA SER A 145 3.19 9.70 29.62
C SER A 145 1.79 9.25 30.03
N MET A 146 1.16 8.38 29.25
CA MET A 146 -0.19 7.88 29.53
C MET A 146 -0.13 6.75 30.57
N SER A 147 -1.08 6.75 31.50
CA SER A 147 -1.18 5.73 32.56
C SER A 147 -2.47 4.91 32.50
N ASN A 148 -3.53 5.43 31.86
CA ASN A 148 -4.81 4.74 31.71
C ASN A 148 -4.77 3.80 30.50
N GLU A 149 -4.89 2.49 30.74
CA GLU A 149 -4.85 1.48 29.68
C GLU A 149 -5.92 1.69 28.60
N ASN A 150 -7.14 2.05 28.97
CA ASN A 150 -8.25 2.21 28.02
C ASN A 150 -8.03 3.39 27.08
N ASP A 151 -7.45 4.47 27.61
CA ASP A 151 -7.12 5.66 26.84
C ASP A 151 -5.98 5.37 25.87
N ILE A 152 -4.96 4.63 26.32
CA ILE A 152 -3.84 4.16 25.48
C ILE A 152 -4.39 3.31 24.33
N ILE A 153 -5.18 2.28 24.65
CA ILE A 153 -5.72 1.37 23.63
C ILE A 153 -6.54 2.16 22.61
N THR A 154 -7.40 3.06 23.07
CA THR A 154 -8.28 3.82 22.18
C THR A 154 -7.51 4.81 21.30
N HIS A 155 -6.54 5.52 21.85
CA HIS A 155 -5.72 6.49 21.10
C HIS A 155 -4.88 5.81 20.02
N PHE A 156 -4.15 4.75 20.39
CA PHE A 156 -3.20 4.10 19.48
C PHE A 156 -3.82 3.08 18.52
N SER A 157 -5.10 2.76 18.68
CA SER A 157 -5.86 1.92 17.74
C SER A 157 -6.91 2.71 16.93
N MET A 158 -6.91 4.04 17.00
CA MET A 158 -7.94 4.87 16.37
C MET A 158 -7.83 4.81 14.84
N GLN A 159 -8.93 4.45 14.17
CA GLN A 159 -8.98 4.44 12.70
C GLN A 159 -8.81 5.85 12.13
N GLY A 160 -8.04 5.97 11.05
CA GLY A 160 -7.73 7.25 10.41
C GLY A 160 -6.62 8.06 11.10
N SER A 161 -6.10 7.61 12.25
CA SER A 161 -4.89 8.18 12.84
C SER A 161 -3.63 7.78 12.05
N PRO A 162 -2.53 8.54 12.16
CA PRO A 162 -1.26 8.17 11.53
C PRO A 162 -0.83 6.76 11.93
N PRO A 163 -0.53 5.86 10.98
CA PRO A 163 -0.30 4.45 11.27
C PRO A 163 1.13 4.18 11.81
N LEU A 164 1.43 4.74 12.97
CA LEU A 164 2.78 4.76 13.55
C LEU A 164 3.05 3.63 14.55
N PHE A 165 2.03 2.83 14.89
CA PHE A 165 2.12 1.90 16.01
C PHE A 165 3.28 0.88 15.93
N LEU A 166 3.59 0.34 14.75
CA LEU A 166 4.75 -0.54 14.59
C LEU A 166 6.09 0.19 14.81
N CYS A 167 6.19 1.47 14.43
CA CYS A 167 7.34 2.31 14.78
C CYS A 167 7.48 2.48 16.30
N LEU A 168 6.36 2.59 17.02
CA LEU A 168 6.37 2.68 18.49
C LEU A 168 6.82 1.38 19.14
N LEU A 169 6.34 0.22 18.66
CA LEU A 169 6.81 -1.08 19.15
C LEU A 169 8.32 -1.24 18.96
N TRP A 170 8.84 -0.81 17.81
CA TRP A 170 10.27 -0.78 17.57
C TRP A 170 11.02 0.12 18.57
N LYS A 171 10.49 1.31 18.86
CA LYS A 171 11.05 2.20 19.89
C LYS A 171 11.04 1.60 21.30
N MET A 172 9.95 0.91 21.68
CA MET A 172 9.86 0.20 22.96
C MET A 172 10.94 -0.88 23.06
N LEU A 173 11.06 -1.73 22.03
CA LEU A 173 12.09 -2.77 21.99
C LEU A 173 13.50 -2.19 22.06
N LEU A 174 13.78 -1.08 21.38
CA LEU A 174 15.09 -0.44 21.44
C LEU A 174 15.43 0.17 22.81
N GLU A 175 14.44 0.70 23.55
CA GLU A 175 14.69 1.36 24.84
C GLU A 175 14.60 0.39 26.03
N THR A 176 13.66 -0.57 26.00
CA THR A 176 13.33 -1.42 27.15
C THR A 176 13.48 -2.92 26.88
N ASP A 177 13.83 -3.33 25.65
CA ASP A 177 13.95 -4.73 25.23
C ASP A 177 12.69 -5.58 25.52
N HIS A 178 11.54 -4.91 25.61
CA HIS A 178 10.27 -5.52 26.02
C HIS A 178 9.07 -4.73 25.50
N ILE A 179 7.98 -5.44 25.19
CA ILE A 179 6.67 -4.87 24.84
C ILE A 179 5.66 -5.28 25.91
N ASN A 180 4.96 -4.31 26.48
CA ASN A 180 3.95 -4.56 27.51
C ASN A 180 2.66 -5.20 26.94
N GLN A 181 1.81 -5.75 27.81
CA GLN A 181 0.54 -6.37 27.40
C GLN A 181 -0.40 -5.41 26.65
N ILE A 182 -0.36 -4.12 26.99
CA ILE A 182 -1.18 -3.09 26.34
C ILE A 182 -0.81 -2.98 24.85
N GLY A 183 0.48 -3.12 24.51
CA GLY A 183 0.95 -3.11 23.12
C GLY A 183 0.32 -4.22 22.27
N TYR A 184 0.16 -5.42 22.84
CA TYR A 184 -0.52 -6.52 22.17
C TYR A 184 -2.02 -6.24 21.98
N ARG A 185 -2.70 -5.66 22.98
CA ARG A 185 -4.12 -5.29 22.88
C ARG A 185 -4.37 -4.21 21.83
N VAL A 186 -3.46 -3.25 21.68
CA VAL A 186 -3.54 -2.25 20.61
C VAL A 186 -3.44 -2.92 19.24
N LEU A 187 -2.48 -3.83 19.04
CA LEU A 187 -2.35 -4.58 17.77
C LEU A 187 -3.61 -5.38 17.45
N GLU A 188 -4.17 -6.08 18.45
CA GLU A 188 -5.41 -6.85 18.28
C GLU A 188 -6.57 -5.94 17.87
N ARG A 189 -6.67 -4.75 18.45
CA ARG A 189 -7.73 -3.78 18.14
C ARG A 189 -7.56 -3.10 16.78
N ILE A 190 -6.33 -2.87 16.32
CA ILE A 190 -6.05 -2.37 14.96
C ILE A 190 -6.55 -3.39 13.92
N GLY A 191 -6.24 -4.67 14.14
CA GLY A 191 -6.63 -5.77 13.26
C GLY A 191 -5.81 -5.88 11.98
N ALA A 192 -5.85 -7.06 11.36
CA ALA A 192 -5.02 -7.47 10.23
C ALA A 192 -5.02 -6.47 9.07
N ARG A 193 -6.22 -6.00 8.71
CA ARG A 193 -6.44 -5.16 7.52
C ARG A 193 -5.85 -3.77 7.68
N ALA A 194 -6.04 -3.12 8.84
CA ALA A 194 -5.46 -1.80 9.08
C ALA A 194 -3.95 -1.88 9.34
N LEU A 195 -3.46 -3.02 9.85
CA LEU A 195 -2.05 -3.21 10.18
C LEU A 195 -1.12 -3.05 8.97
N VAL A 196 -1.58 -3.32 7.74
CA VAL A 196 -0.74 -3.15 6.53
C VAL A 196 -0.29 -1.70 6.34
N ALA A 197 -1.12 -0.72 6.69
CA ALA A 197 -0.73 0.70 6.65
C ALA A 197 0.39 0.98 7.66
N HIS A 198 0.34 0.35 8.84
CA HIS A 198 1.42 0.46 9.82
C HIS A 198 2.71 -0.20 9.34
N VAL A 199 2.62 -1.32 8.62
CA VAL A 199 3.81 -1.98 8.03
C VAL A 199 4.45 -1.08 6.98
N ARG A 200 3.65 -0.43 6.12
CA ARG A 200 4.15 0.49 5.09
C ARG A 200 4.90 1.68 5.70
N THR A 201 4.29 2.37 6.65
CA THR A 201 4.94 3.50 7.33
C THR A 201 6.13 3.05 8.16
N PHE A 202 6.09 1.85 8.74
CA PHE A 202 7.24 1.28 9.44
C PHE A 202 8.42 1.00 8.50
N ALA A 203 8.17 0.54 7.28
CA ALA A 203 9.22 0.37 6.28
C ALA A 203 9.92 1.72 5.96
N ASP A 204 9.15 2.79 5.77
CA ASP A 204 9.70 4.15 5.56
C ASP A 204 10.52 4.62 6.78
N PHE A 205 10.02 4.35 7.98
CA PHE A 205 10.70 4.68 9.23
C PHE A 205 12.02 3.91 9.39
N LEU A 206 12.04 2.61 9.10
CA LEU A 206 13.26 1.79 9.14
C LEU A 206 14.32 2.32 8.17
N VAL A 207 13.93 2.70 6.95
CA VAL A 207 14.84 3.33 5.98
C VAL A 207 15.39 4.66 6.51
N SER A 208 14.56 5.45 7.21
CA SER A 208 15.01 6.70 7.85
C SER A 208 15.99 6.46 8.99
N CYS A 209 15.79 5.41 9.79
CA CYS A 209 16.66 5.03 10.91
C CYS A 209 18.02 4.46 10.45
N LEU A 210 18.04 3.65 9.40
CA LEU A 210 19.26 2.97 8.91
C LEU A 210 20.17 3.87 8.06
N ASN A 211 19.63 4.94 7.48
CA ASN A 211 20.41 5.92 6.72
C ASN A 211 20.91 7.10 7.59
N GLY A 212 20.86 6.95 8.92
CA GLY A 212 21.32 7.92 9.91
C GLY A 212 22.76 7.72 10.33
#